data_AF-A0A939Q3S3-F1
#
_entry.id   AF-A0A939Q3S3-F1
#
_cell.length_a   1.000
_cell.length_b   1.000
_cell.length_c   1.000
_cell.angle_alpha   90.00
_cell.angle_beta   90.00
_cell.angle_gamma   90.00
#
_symmetry.space_group_name_H-M   'P 1'
#
loop_
_entity.id
_entity.type
_entity.pdbx_description
1 polymer ?
#
loop_
_entity_poly.entity_id
_entity_poly.type
_entity_poly.pdbx_seq_one_letter_code
_entity_poly.pdbx_strand_id
1 'polypeptide(L)' 'MPMDGLFLAAVRAELNEVLVGGHVQKIFQPTARSIVLHIRTPGQSHRLLASVEPGGARLQRTELDQPHPPVPPAFCML' A
#
# COMPACT_ATOMS: atom_id res chain seq x y z
N MET A 1 -7.32 -16.43 1.55
CA MET A 1 -6.19 -17.27 1.09
C MET A 1 -4.92 -16.71 1.70
N PRO A 2 -3.98 -17.54 2.17
CA PRO A 2 -2.68 -17.04 2.59
C PRO A 2 -1.98 -16.35 1.41
N MET A 3 -1.23 -15.28 1.68
CA MET A 3 -0.38 -14.62 0.70
C MET A 3 0.85 -15.52 0.45
N ASP A 4 0.66 -16.61 -0.29
CA ASP A 4 1.73 -17.52 -0.67
C ASP A 4 2.55 -16.96 -1.86
N GLY A 5 3.61 -17.67 -2.25
CA GLY A 5 4.52 -17.21 -3.31
C GLY A 5 3.84 -17.08 -4.68
N LEU A 6 2.86 -17.92 -5.00
CA LEU A 6 2.15 -17.88 -6.27
C LEU A 6 1.20 -16.67 -6.31
N PHE A 7 0.44 -16.45 -5.25
CA PHE A 7 -0.43 -15.31 -5.13
C PHE A 7 0.38 -14.00 -5.11
N LEU A 8 1.52 -13.97 -4.41
CA LEU A 8 2.42 -12.81 -4.42
C LEU A 8 3.03 -12.55 -5.81
N ALA A 9 3.32 -13.58 -6.60
CA ALA A 9 3.80 -13.41 -7.98
C ALA A 9 2.73 -12.78 -8.88
N ALA A 10 1.46 -13.19 -8.74
CA ALA A 10 0.34 -12.57 -9.45
C ALA A 10 0.14 -11.10 -9.01
N VAL A 11 0.11 -10.84 -7.69
CA VAL A 11 0.02 -9.47 -7.15
C VAL A 11 1.18 -8.61 -7.64
N ARG A 12 2.41 -9.13 -7.67
CA ARG A 12 3.57 -8.42 -8.21
C ARG A 12 3.35 -8.03 -9.67
N ALA A 13 2.84 -8.94 -10.50
CA ALA A 13 2.57 -8.66 -11.91
C ALA A 13 1.54 -7.52 -12.06
N GLU A 14 0.41 -7.62 -11.36
CA GLU A 14 -0.65 -6.59 -11.37
C GLU A 14 -0.16 -5.22 -10.88
N LEU A 15 0.64 -5.20 -9.80
CA LEU A 15 1.19 -3.95 -9.27
C LEU A 15 2.23 -3.36 -10.22
N ASN A 16 3.04 -4.19 -10.89
CA ASN A 16 4.04 -3.72 -11.83
C ASN A 16 3.42 -3.05 -13.06
N GLU A 17 2.34 -3.60 -13.60
CA GLU A 17 1.65 -3.02 -14.75
C GLU A 17 1.10 -1.61 -14.48
N VAL A 18 0.72 -1.35 -13.22
CA VAL A 18 -0.03 -0.14 -12.85
C VAL A 18 0.83 0.90 -12.15
N LEU A 19 1.84 0.48 -11.37
CA LEU A 19 2.58 1.37 -10.46
C LEU A 19 4.01 1.66 -10.91
N VAL A 20 4.57 0.91 -11.86
CA VAL A 20 5.95 1.14 -12.36
C VAL A 20 6.04 2.52 -13.01
N GLY A 21 7.10 3.26 -12.66
CA GLY A 21 7.30 4.64 -13.08
C GLY A 21 6.38 5.65 -12.36
N GLY A 22 5.56 5.21 -11.41
CA GLY A 22 4.74 6.07 -10.58
C GLY A 22 5.53 6.85 -9.53
N HIS A 23 5.03 8.04 -9.18
CA HIS A 23 5.58 8.88 -8.14
C HIS A 23 4.78 8.74 -6.84
N VAL A 24 5.44 8.43 -5.72
CA VAL A 24 4.81 8.39 -4.40
C VAL A 24 4.54 9.83 -3.95
N GLN A 25 3.26 10.20 -3.82
CA GLN A 25 2.85 11.55 -3.45
C GLN A 25 2.67 11.72 -1.94
N LYS A 26 2.10 10.70 -1.27
CA LYS A 26 1.81 10.73 0.16
C LYS A 26 1.96 9.33 0.75
N ILE A 27 2.36 9.28 2.00
CA ILE A 27 2.49 8.06 2.80
C ILE A 27 1.68 8.26 4.07
N PHE A 28 0.84 7.29 4.39
CA PHE A 28 0.04 7.28 5.61
C PHE A 28 0.25 5.98 6.36
N GLN A 29 0.15 6.01 7.69
CA GLN A 29 0.20 4.82 8.54
C GLN A 29 -1.10 4.72 9.33
N PRO A 30 -2.12 4.01 8.81
CA PRO A 30 -3.42 3.87 9.45
C PRO A 30 -3.37 3.07 10.75
N THR A 31 -2.50 2.06 10.80
CA THR A 31 -2.22 1.27 12.02
C THR A 31 -0.71 1.15 12.22
N ALA A 32 -0.27 0.76 13.42
CA ALA A 32 1.16 0.54 13.69
C ALA A 32 1.82 -0.49 12.75
N ARG A 33 1.05 -1.35 12.08
CA ARG A 33 1.52 -2.42 11.18
C ARG A 33 0.97 -2.29 9.75
N SER A 34 0.51 -1.11 9.34
CA SER A 34 0.08 -0.91 7.96
C SER A 34 0.44 0.48 7.45
N ILE A 35 0.80 0.54 6.17
CA ILE A 35 1.03 1.80 5.47
C ILE A 35 0.21 1.84 4.18
N VAL A 36 -0.19 3.04 3.79
CA VAL A 36 -0.85 3.32 2.53
C VAL A 36 -0.01 4.32 1.75
N LEU A 37 0.41 3.90 0.56
CA LEU A 37 1.17 4.73 -0.38
C LEU A 37 0.20 5.28 -1.43
N HIS A 38 0.15 6.60 -1.55
CA HIS A 38 -0.56 7.27 -2.64
C HIS A 38 0.43 7.44 -3.78
N ILE A 39 0.20 6.75 -4.89
CA ILE A 39 1.10 6.68 -6.04
C ILE A 39 0.40 7.29 -7.24
N ARG A 40 1.03 8.26 -7.89
CA ARG A 40 0.54 8.89 -9.11
C ARG A 40 1.31 8.34 -10.30
N THR A 41 0.61 7.70 -11.22
CA THR A 41 1.10 7.38 -12.57
C THR A 41 0.50 8.37 -13.56
N PRO A 42 0.95 8.45 -14.82
CA PRO A 42 0.32 9.32 -15.81
C PRO A 42 -1.19 9.05 -15.92
N GLY A 43 -2.02 10.06 -15.72
CA GLY A 43 -3.49 9.93 -15.87
C GLY A 43 -4.25 9.26 -14.72
N GLN A 44 -3.61 8.49 -13.83
CA GLN A 44 -4.28 7.85 -12.68
C GLN A 44 -3.57 8.03 -11.32
N SER A 45 -4.37 7.98 -10.24
CA SER A 45 -3.90 7.95 -8.85
C SER A 45 -4.29 6.62 -8.23
N HIS A 46 -3.34 5.98 -7.56
CA HIS A 46 -3.51 4.67 -6.93
C HIS A 46 -3.19 4.76 -5.44
N ARG A 47 -3.82 3.88 -4.66
CA ARG A 47 -3.48 3.66 -3.26
C ARG A 47 -3.03 2.21 -3.10
N LEU A 48 -1.82 2.02 -2.59
CA LEU A 48 -1.26 0.71 -2.28
C LEU A 48 -1.21 0.54 -0.76
N LEU A 49 -1.93 -0.45 -0.24
CA LEU A 49 -1.86 -0.88 1.16
C LEU A 49 -0.78 -1.95 1.30
N ALA A 50 0.14 -1.73 2.24
CA ALA A 50 1.02 -2.75 2.76
C ALA A 50 0.67 -3.00 4.23
N SER A 51 0.27 -4.22 4.56
CA SER A 51 -0.07 -4.62 5.92
C SER A 51 0.83 -5.77 6.35
N VAL A 52 1.31 -5.70 7.59
CA VAL A 52 2.06 -6.77 8.26
C VAL A 52 1.35 -7.21 9.55
N GLU A 53 0.02 -7.05 9.61
CA GLU A 53 -0.77 -7.56 10.73
C GLU A 53 -0.66 -9.09 10.81
N PRO A 54 -0.52 -9.68 12.02
CA PRO A 54 -0.50 -11.13 12.18
C PRO A 54 -1.73 -11.79 11.55
N GLY A 55 -1.51 -12.74 10.64
CA GLY A 55 -2.60 -13.42 9.90
C GLY A 55 -3.26 -12.58 8.80
N GLY A 56 -2.89 -11.31 8.63
CA GLY A 56 -3.44 -10.38 7.65
C GLY A 56 -2.40 -9.75 6.72
N ALA A 57 -1.15 -10.23 6.77
CA ALA A 57 -0.05 -9.68 5.99
C ALA A 57 -0.32 -9.75 4.49
N ARG A 58 -0.34 -8.58 3.83
CA ARG A 58 -0.67 -8.48 2.41
C ARG A 58 -0.23 -7.17 1.78
N LEU A 59 -0.04 -7.23 0.46
CA LEU A 59 0.08 -6.09 -0.43
C LEU A 59 -1.15 -6.08 -1.35
N GLN A 60 -1.80 -4.93 -1.48
CA GLN A 60 -2.95 -4.80 -2.37
C GLN A 60 -3.20 -3.34 -2.75
N ARG A 61 -3.79 -3.14 -3.93
CA ARG A 61 -4.48 -1.88 -4.21
C ARG A 61 -5.69 -1.75 -3.29
N THR A 62 -6.00 -0.53 -2.87
CA THR A 62 -7.17 -0.28 -2.02
C THR A 62 -7.90 0.97 -2.45
N GLU A 63 -9.23 0.91 -2.40
CA GLU A 63 -10.08 2.09 -2.55
C GLU A 63 -10.53 2.64 -1.21
N LEU A 64 -10.21 1.95 -0.12
CA LEU A 64 -10.62 2.34 1.23
C LEU A 64 -9.94 3.65 1.63
N ASP A 65 -10.78 4.57 2.09
CA ASP A 65 -10.34 5.78 2.77
C ASP A 65 -10.20 5.44 4.25
N GLN A 66 -8.97 5.12 4.69
CA GLN A 66 -8.72 4.76 6.08
C GLN A 66 -8.48 6.01 6.91
N PRO A 67 -9.01 6.05 8.15
CA PRO A 67 -8.84 7.22 9.01
C PRO A 67 -7.36 7.50 9.24
N HIS A 68 -6.98 8.75 9.02
CA HIS A 68 -5.61 9.21 9.25
C HIS A 68 -5.44 9.55 10.73
N PRO A 69 -4.37 9.07 11.40
CA PRO A 69 -4.04 9.58 12.72
C PRO A 69 -3.76 11.09 12.63
N PRO A 70 -4.23 11.90 13.60
CA PRO A 70 -4.07 13.36 13.57
C PRO A 70 -2.60 13.79 13.65
N VAL A 71 -1.75 12.93 14.20
CA VAL A 71 -0.30 13.12 14.23
C VAL A 71 0.34 11.96 13.48
N PRO A 72 1.19 12.21 12.47
CA PRO A 72 1.89 11.14 11.78
C PRO A 72 2.78 10.37 12.79
N PRO A 73 2.85 9.04 12.71
CA PRO A 73 3.82 8.29 13.52
C PRO A 73 5.24 8.57 13.04
N ALA A 74 6.23 8.38 13.92
CA ALA A 74 7.65 8.59 13.59
C ALA A 74 8.09 7.81 12.34
N PHE A 75 7.60 6.58 12.16
CA PHE A 75 7.92 5.75 10.99
C PHE A 75 7.47 6.38 9.67
N CYS A 76 6.35 7.11 9.64
CA CYS A 76 5.91 7.83 8.43
C CYS A 76 6.72 9.09 8.12
N MET A 77 7.46 9.62 9.09
CA MET A 77 8.24 10.85 8.94
C MET A 77 9.71 10.62 8.57
N LEU A 78 10.17 9.37 8.61
CA LEU A 78 11.52 8.95 8.20
C LEU A 78 11.57 8.69 6.69
#